data_AF-A0A2M7J910-F1
#
_entry.id   AF-A0A2M7J910-F1
#
_cell.length_a   1.000
_cell.length_b   1.000
_cell.length_c   1.000
_cell.angle_alpha   90.00
_cell.angle_beta   90.00
_cell.angle_gamma   90.00
#
_symmetry.space_group_name_H-M   'P 1'
#
loop_
_entity.id
_entity.type
_entity.pdbx_description
1 polymer ?
#
loop_
_entity_poly.entity_id
_entity_poly.type
_entity_poly.pdbx_seq_one_letter_code
_entity_poly.pdbx_strand_id
1 'polypeptide(L)'
;MREKFNIRIVLLVFFLGIVFVLNLTKISDPDFFWHLKTGEVIAASGAPAQDSYSWTHGGKKWLDHEWLSQLILHAVFQTTGFAAIILLKAAFITGAFFLVFLACLKLSASFEISIFISALGAAASSLTYSARPWMFSFFLLAALLLILYGEKTRLIRAVPLLFVLWI
;
A
#
# COMPACT_ATOMS: atom_id res chain seq x y z
N MET A 1 -19.80 21.85 29.98
CA MET A 1 -19.34 20.64 29.27
C MET A 1 -18.37 21.05 28.18
N ARG A 2 -17.06 21.11 28.48
CA ARG A 2 -16.02 21.29 27.44
C ARG A 2 -15.64 19.89 26.98
N GLU A 3 -15.93 19.56 25.73
CA GLU A 3 -15.28 18.44 25.06
C GLU A 3 -13.77 18.61 25.28
N LYS A 4 -13.14 17.68 26.00
CA LYS A 4 -11.70 17.65 26.12
C LYS A 4 -11.15 17.32 24.75
N PHE A 5 -10.75 18.35 24.01
CA PHE A 5 -10.04 18.23 22.75
C PHE A 5 -8.86 17.28 22.95
N ASN A 6 -8.97 16.06 22.44
CA ASN A 6 -7.96 15.05 22.67
C ASN A 6 -6.80 15.32 21.71
N ILE A 7 -5.80 16.06 22.20
CA ILE A 7 -4.62 16.46 21.42
C ILE A 7 -3.96 15.27 20.71
N ARG A 8 -4.03 14.06 21.27
CA ARG A 8 -3.52 12.84 20.63
C ARG A 8 -4.28 12.50 19.36
N ILE A 9 -5.61 12.54 19.39
CA ILE A 9 -6.43 12.29 18.18
C ILE A 9 -6.11 13.33 17.11
N VAL A 10 -5.95 14.59 17.50
CA VAL A 10 -5.63 15.69 16.59
C VAL A 10 -4.26 15.48 15.95
N LEU A 11 -3.25 15.10 16.73
CA LEU A 11 -1.91 14.79 16.20
C LEU A 11 -1.93 13.59 15.25
N LEU A 12 -2.69 12.55 15.56
CA LEU A 12 -2.83 11.39 14.68
C LEU A 12 -3.52 11.74 13.37
N VAL A 13 -4.66 12.45 13.43
CA VAL A 13 -5.39 12.90 12.25
C VAL A 13 -4.54 13.85 11.41
N PHE A 14 -3.80 14.75 12.05
CA PHE A 14 -2.91 15.68 11.36
C PHE A 14 -1.76 14.95 10.68
N PHE A 15 -1.10 14.00 11.36
CA PHE A 15 -0.06 13.16 10.78
C PHE A 15 -0.57 12.37 9.57
N LEU A 16 -1.68 11.62 9.72
CA LEU A 16 -2.25 10.83 8.63
C LEU A 16 -2.75 11.73 7.49
N GLY A 17 -3.32 12.88 7.81
CA GLY A 17 -3.74 13.88 6.84
C GLY A 17 -2.59 14.44 6.02
N ILE A 18 -1.44 14.73 6.64
CA ILE A 18 -0.22 15.14 5.94
C ILE A 18 0.25 14.03 5.00
N VAL A 19 0.37 12.79 5.49
CA VAL A 19 0.81 11.66 4.66
C VAL A 19 -0.13 11.48 3.46
N PHE A 20 -1.44 11.58 3.67
CA PHE A 20 -2.43 11.46 2.60
C PHE A 20 -2.29 12.58 1.57
N VAL A 21 -2.30 13.84 2.01
CA VAL A 21 -2.26 15.01 1.12
C VAL A 21 -0.95 15.08 0.33
N LEU A 22 0.19 14.78 0.96
CA LEU A 22 1.49 14.75 0.27
C LEU A 22 1.57 13.66 -0.81
N ASN A 23 0.73 12.63 -0.72
CA ASN A 23 0.64 11.58 -1.73
C ASN A 23 -0.39 11.86 -2.83
N LEU A 24 -1.14 12.96 -2.77
CA LEU A 24 -2.04 13.42 -3.85
C LEU A 24 -1.27 14.08 -5.02
N THR A 25 -0.16 13.46 -5.42
CA THR A 25 0.70 13.89 -6.51
C THR A 25 0.36 13.17 -7.80
N LYS A 26 0.61 13.85 -8.94
CA LYS A 26 0.49 13.24 -10.27
C LYS A 26 1.36 11.99 -10.37
N ILE A 27 0.90 11.01 -11.14
CA ILE A 27 1.69 9.82 -11.44
C ILE A 27 2.88 10.25 -12.30
N SER A 28 4.09 10.07 -11.77
CA SER A 28 5.36 10.39 -12.44
C SER A 28 6.21 9.15 -12.71
N ASP A 29 5.74 7.98 -12.28
CA ASP A 29 6.49 6.74 -12.38
C ASP A 29 6.45 6.19 -13.80
N PRO A 30 7.60 5.91 -14.43
CA PRO A 30 7.64 5.42 -15.81
C PRO A 30 7.05 4.01 -15.95
N ASP A 31 7.17 3.17 -14.92
CA ASP A 31 6.74 1.77 -14.98
C ASP A 31 5.23 1.62 -14.72
N PHE A 32 4.56 2.68 -14.27
CA PHE A 32 3.12 2.66 -13.99
C PHE A 32 2.29 2.14 -15.17
N PHE A 33 2.62 2.61 -16.38
CA PHE A 33 1.87 2.23 -17.58
C PHE A 33 2.06 0.76 -17.96
N TRP A 34 3.21 0.16 -17.62
CA TRP A 34 3.39 -1.29 -17.76
C TRP A 34 2.44 -2.03 -16.84
N HIS A 35 2.41 -1.70 -15.55
CA HIS A 35 1.48 -2.35 -14.62
C HIS A 35 0.02 -2.17 -15.02
N LEU A 36 -0.36 -0.97 -15.48
CA LEU A 36 -1.72 -0.69 -15.94
C LEU A 36 -2.09 -1.52 -17.19
N LYS A 37 -1.17 -1.64 -18.15
CA LYS A 37 -1.39 -2.42 -19.37
C LYS A 37 -1.40 -3.91 -19.09
N THR A 38 -0.52 -4.40 -18.22
CA THR A 38 -0.53 -5.81 -17.82
C THR A 38 -1.83 -6.16 -17.11
N GLY A 39 -2.34 -5.28 -16.23
CA GLY A 39 -3.66 -5.45 -15.60
C GLY A 39 -4.81 -5.56 -16.60
N GLU A 40 -4.77 -4.81 -17.71
CA GLU A 40 -5.72 -4.93 -18.82
C GLU A 40 -5.63 -6.30 -19.51
N VAL A 41 -4.41 -6.77 -19.80
CA VAL A 41 -4.17 -8.09 -20.40
C VAL A 41 -4.65 -9.20 -19.48
N ILE A 42 -4.39 -9.08 -18.17
CA ILE A 42 -4.84 -10.03 -17.14
C ILE A 42 -6.37 -10.07 -17.08
N ALA A 43 -7.03 -8.92 -17.10
CA ALA A 43 -8.50 -8.86 -17.10
C ALA A 43 -9.11 -9.53 -18.34
N ALA A 44 -8.45 -9.45 -19.50
CA ALA A 44 -8.95 -10.00 -20.76
C ALA A 44 -8.62 -11.50 -20.95
N SER A 45 -7.46 -11.95 -20.50
CA SER A 45 -6.89 -13.26 -20.88
C SER A 45 -6.22 -14.04 -19.76
N GLY A 46 -6.22 -13.52 -18.53
CA GLY A 46 -5.53 -14.12 -17.38
C GLY A 46 -4.05 -13.75 -17.31
N ALA A 47 -3.36 -14.25 -16.27
CA ALA A 47 -1.96 -13.93 -16.02
C ALA A 47 -1.06 -14.30 -17.21
N PRO A 48 -0.25 -13.37 -17.75
CA PRO A 48 0.58 -13.63 -18.93
C PRO A 48 1.65 -14.67 -18.59
N ALA A 49 1.71 -15.73 -19.40
CA ALA A 49 2.72 -16.78 -19.25
C ALA A 49 4.05 -16.46 -19.97
N GLN A 50 4.06 -15.44 -20.83
CA GLN A 50 5.20 -15.04 -21.64
C GLN A 50 5.40 -13.52 -21.61
N ASP A 51 6.66 -13.09 -21.62
CA ASP A 51 7.05 -11.69 -21.69
C ASP A 51 6.77 -11.12 -23.08
N SER A 52 5.86 -10.15 -23.18
CA SER A 52 5.51 -9.47 -24.43
C SER A 52 6.07 -8.05 -24.52
N TYR A 53 6.75 -7.58 -23.47
CA TYR A 53 7.22 -6.20 -23.36
C TYR A 53 8.72 -6.07 -23.65
N SER A 54 9.51 -7.07 -23.28
CA SER A 54 10.96 -7.04 -23.47
C SER A 54 11.38 -7.18 -24.93
N TRP A 55 12.22 -6.26 -25.41
CA TRP A 55 12.77 -6.30 -26.77
C TRP A 55 13.71 -7.49 -27.01
N THR A 56 14.64 -7.75 -26.09
CA THR A 56 15.66 -8.81 -26.23
C THR A 56 15.26 -10.14 -25.58
N HIS A 57 14.20 -10.15 -24.78
CA HIS A 57 13.74 -11.31 -24.01
C HIS A 57 12.27 -11.69 -24.28
N GLY A 58 11.68 -11.11 -25.34
CA GLY A 58 10.29 -11.38 -25.72
C GLY A 58 10.02 -12.87 -26.00
N GLY A 59 8.82 -13.33 -25.64
CA GLY A 59 8.35 -14.70 -25.81
C GLY A 59 8.88 -15.71 -24.80
N LYS A 60 9.72 -15.28 -23.84
CA LYS A 60 10.22 -16.15 -22.76
C LYS A 60 9.21 -16.23 -21.62
N LYS A 61 9.30 -17.29 -20.81
CA LYS A 61 8.39 -17.52 -19.69
C LYS A 61 8.46 -16.35 -18.71
N TRP A 62 7.32 -15.73 -18.45
CA TRP A 62 7.17 -14.71 -17.43
C TRP A 62 6.21 -15.24 -16.37
N LEU A 63 6.67 -15.25 -15.12
CA LEU A 63 5.81 -15.49 -13.97
C LEU A 63 5.53 -14.13 -13.33
N ASP A 64 4.35 -13.59 -13.60
CA ASP A 64 3.92 -12.34 -12.97
C ASP A 64 3.44 -12.63 -11.54
N HIS A 65 4.19 -12.11 -10.57
CA HIS A 65 3.93 -12.24 -9.14
C HIS A 65 3.20 -11.01 -8.56
N GLU A 66 2.82 -10.06 -9.41
CA GLU A 66 2.10 -8.85 -9.05
C GLU A 66 0.71 -8.80 -9.72
N TRP A 67 0.24 -9.93 -10.26
CA TRP A 67 -0.91 -10.00 -11.15
C TRP A 67 -2.19 -9.47 -10.50
N LEU A 68 -2.42 -9.76 -9.21
CA LEU A 68 -3.62 -9.32 -8.51
C LEU A 68 -3.57 -7.81 -8.27
N SER A 69 -2.39 -7.29 -7.88
CA SER A 69 -2.16 -5.86 -7.71
C SER A 69 -2.38 -5.09 -9.02
N GLN A 70 -1.88 -5.61 -10.14
CA GLN A 70 -2.07 -5.00 -11.45
C GLN A 70 -3.53 -5.07 -11.92
N LEU A 71 -4.23 -6.18 -11.65
CA LEU A 71 -5.66 -6.31 -11.93
C LEU A 71 -6.48 -5.28 -11.14
N ILE A 72 -6.15 -5.06 -9.87
CA ILE A 72 -6.77 -4.03 -9.03
C ILE A 72 -6.49 -2.63 -9.60
N LEU A 73 -5.24 -2.34 -9.97
CA LEU A 73 -4.88 -1.06 -10.59
C LEU A 73 -5.69 -0.80 -11.86
N HIS A 74 -5.81 -1.80 -12.74
CA HIS A 74 -6.62 -1.69 -13.94
C HIS A 74 -8.10 -1.45 -13.61
N ALA A 75 -8.70 -2.26 -12.73
CA ALA A 75 -10.10 -2.12 -12.35
C ALA A 75 -10.41 -0.75 -11.73
N VAL A 76 -9.52 -0.24 -10.87
CA VAL A 76 -9.67 1.09 -10.26
C VAL A 76 -9.52 2.18 -11.32
N PHE A 77 -8.58 2.05 -12.25
CA PHE A 77 -8.40 3.01 -13.34
C PHE A 77 -9.66 3.14 -14.22
N GLN A 78 -10.41 2.07 -14.45
CA GLN A 78 -11.65 2.11 -15.24
C GLN A 78 -12.77 2.98 -14.61
N THR A 79 -12.64 3.40 -13.35
CA THR A 79 -13.67 4.21 -12.67
C THR A 79 -13.58 5.69 -13.03
N THR A 80 -12.54 6.39 -12.55
CA THR A 80 -12.30 7.82 -12.81
C THR A 80 -10.87 8.09 -13.31
N GLY A 81 -10.20 7.07 -13.85
CA GLY A 81 -8.85 7.17 -14.41
C GLY A 81 -7.78 7.46 -13.35
N PHE A 82 -6.87 8.38 -13.67
CA PHE A 82 -5.74 8.73 -12.82
C PHE A 82 -6.15 9.24 -11.43
N ALA A 83 -7.30 9.91 -11.30
CA ALA A 83 -7.78 10.41 -10.01
C ALA A 83 -7.99 9.25 -9.01
N ALA A 84 -8.64 8.17 -9.46
CA ALA A 84 -8.84 6.97 -8.64
C ALA A 84 -7.52 6.34 -8.19
N ILE A 85 -6.53 6.27 -9.08
CA ILE A 85 -5.22 5.72 -8.77
C ILE A 85 -4.44 6.57 -7.77
N ILE A 86 -4.49 7.90 -7.92
CA ILE A 86 -3.85 8.82 -6.98
C ILE A 86 -4.46 8.68 -5.58
N LEU A 87 -5.79 8.59 -5.50
CA LEU A 87 -6.50 8.36 -4.25
C LEU A 87 -6.17 6.99 -3.64
N LEU A 88 -6.11 5.94 -4.46
CA LEU A 88 -5.74 4.59 -4.04
C LEU A 88 -4.32 4.57 -3.44
N LYS A 89 -3.35 5.14 -4.15
CA LYS A 89 -1.96 5.28 -3.69
C LYS A 89 -1.89 6.01 -2.35
N ALA A 90 -2.54 7.17 -2.26
CA ALA A 90 -2.56 7.96 -1.02
C ALA A 90 -3.20 7.19 0.14
N ALA A 91 -4.30 6.46 -0.10
CA ALA A 91 -4.98 5.65 0.89
C ALA A 91 -4.12 4.48 1.38
N PHE A 92 -3.48 3.73 0.48
CA PHE A 92 -2.65 2.58 0.84
C PHE A 92 -1.39 2.98 1.61
N ILE A 93 -0.70 4.05 1.18
CA ILE A 93 0.48 4.56 1.89
C ILE A 93 0.09 5.07 3.28
N THR A 94 -0.98 5.87 3.38
CA THR A 94 -1.48 6.37 4.68
C THR A 94 -1.92 5.23 5.59
N GLY A 95 -2.62 4.24 5.03
CA GLY A 95 -3.05 3.05 5.74
C GLY A 95 -1.86 2.23 6.24
N ALA A 96 -0.79 2.10 5.46
CA ALA A 96 0.42 1.39 5.88
C ALA A 96 1.06 2.08 7.10
N PHE A 97 1.19 3.41 7.09
CA PHE A 97 1.73 4.14 8.25
C PHE A 97 0.79 4.16 9.45
N PHE A 98 -0.53 4.10 9.24
CA PHE A 98 -1.46 3.87 10.34
C PHE A 98 -1.23 2.49 10.99
N LEU A 99 -1.01 1.44 10.20
CA LEU A 99 -0.70 0.11 10.72
C LEU A 99 0.66 0.06 11.44
N VAL A 100 1.68 0.75 10.91
CA VAL A 100 2.97 0.91 11.59
C VAL A 100 2.80 1.61 12.95
N PHE A 101 2.03 2.70 12.99
CA PHE A 101 1.71 3.40 14.23
C PHE A 101 1.04 2.47 15.26
N LEU A 102 0.06 1.67 14.83
CA LEU A 102 -0.58 0.68 15.70
C LEU A 102 0.40 -0.41 16.16
N ALA A 103 1.33 -0.83 15.31
CA ALA A 103 2.33 -1.83 15.66
C ALA A 103 3.31 -1.29 16.71
N CYS A 104 3.74 -0.02 16.58
CA CYS A 104 4.56 0.64 17.60
C CYS A 104 3.85 0.70 18.96
N LEU A 105 2.56 1.04 18.99
CA LEU A 105 1.76 1.04 20.22
C LEU A 105 1.70 -0.35 20.87
N LYS A 106 1.59 -1.41 20.06
CA LYS A 106 1.59 -2.79 20.58
C LYS A 106 2.93 -3.20 21.17
N LEU A 107 4.04 -2.65 20.68
CA LEU A 107 5.37 -2.86 21.23
C LEU A 107 5.63 -2.06 22.52
N SER A 108 4.57 -1.60 23.20
CA SER A 108 4.63 -0.80 24.43
C SER A 108 5.34 0.55 24.29
N ALA A 109 5.48 1.07 23.07
CA ALA A 109 5.92 2.46 22.88
C ALA A 109 4.82 3.43 23.30
N SER A 110 5.20 4.61 23.81
CA SER A 110 4.23 5.67 24.07
C SER A 110 3.58 6.15 22.78
N PHE A 111 2.43 6.83 22.91
CA PHE A 111 1.73 7.42 21.77
C PHE A 111 2.64 8.38 20.99
N GLU A 112 3.38 9.20 21.72
CA GLU A 112 4.26 10.23 21.17
C GLU A 112 5.44 9.62 20.42
N ILE A 113 6.06 8.57 20.97
CA ILE A 113 7.14 7.81 20.31
C ILE A 113 6.60 7.10 19.06
N SER A 114 5.41 6.51 19.15
CA SER A 114 4.80 5.77 18.02
C SER A 114 4.50 6.69 16.84
N ILE A 115 3.94 7.89 17.10
CA ILE A 115 3.76 8.91 16.06
C ILE A 115 5.11 9.36 15.50
N PHE A 116 6.08 9.66 16.37
CA PHE A 116 7.38 10.15 15.92
C PHE A 116 8.10 9.15 15.01
N ILE A 117 8.16 7.87 15.40
CA ILE A 117 8.78 6.81 14.60
C ILE A 117 8.04 6.62 13.27
N SER A 118 6.70 6.62 13.31
CA SER A 118 5.89 6.45 12.09
C SER A 118 6.08 7.63 11.13
N ALA A 119 6.12 8.87 11.66
CA ALA A 119 6.37 10.08 10.87
C ALA A 119 7.79 10.13 10.31
N LEU A 120 8.79 9.71 11.10
CA LEU A 120 10.18 9.61 10.65
C LEU A 120 10.31 8.57 9.53
N GLY A 121 9.70 7.39 9.70
CA GLY A 121 9.65 6.37 8.66
C GLY A 121 8.95 6.83 7.39
N ALA A 122 7.85 7.60 7.54
CA ALA A 122 7.15 8.20 6.41
C ALA A 122 8.02 9.21 5.66
N ALA A 123 8.69 10.11 6.38
CA ALA A 123 9.61 11.06 5.76
C ALA A 123 10.78 10.35 5.06
N ALA A 124 11.41 9.37 5.72
CA ALA A 124 12.58 8.65 5.21
C ALA A 124 12.28 7.82 3.96
N SER A 125 11.05 7.33 3.80
CA SER A 125 10.64 6.52 2.64
C SER A 125 9.91 7.32 1.56
N SER A 126 9.74 8.64 1.73
CA SER A 126 8.93 9.48 0.83
C SER A 126 9.32 9.42 -0.66
N LEU A 127 10.59 9.17 -0.96
CA LEU A 127 11.10 9.06 -2.33
C LEU A 127 10.69 7.76 -3.05
N THR A 128 10.21 6.75 -2.32
CA THR A 128 9.78 5.48 -2.91
C THR A 128 8.28 5.44 -3.21
N TYR A 129 7.54 6.48 -2.84
CA TYR A 129 6.09 6.50 -2.96
C TYR A 129 5.63 6.64 -4.40
N SER A 130 5.12 5.54 -4.93
CA SER A 130 4.68 5.44 -6.31
C SER A 130 3.44 4.55 -6.43
N ALA A 131 2.65 4.77 -7.49
CA ALA A 131 1.47 3.97 -7.81
C ALA A 131 1.84 2.59 -8.40
N ARG A 132 2.72 1.87 -7.72
CA ARG A 132 3.26 0.56 -8.12
C ARG A 132 2.68 -0.55 -7.24
N PRO A 133 2.67 -1.82 -7.71
CA PRO A 133 2.18 -2.95 -6.92
C PRO A 133 2.77 -3.09 -5.51
N TRP A 134 4.05 -2.73 -5.32
CA TRP A 134 4.67 -2.78 -3.99
C TRP A 134 4.00 -1.92 -2.89
N MET A 135 3.12 -0.97 -3.23
CA MET A 135 2.35 -0.22 -2.23
C MET A 135 1.36 -1.13 -1.48
N PHE A 136 0.80 -2.14 -2.17
CA PHE A 136 0.00 -3.18 -1.54
C PHE A 136 0.88 -4.04 -0.63
N SER A 137 2.07 -4.42 -1.10
CA SER A 137 3.04 -5.19 -0.31
C SER A 137 3.43 -4.50 0.99
N PHE A 138 3.71 -3.20 1.00
CA PHE A 138 4.03 -2.48 2.23
C PHE A 138 2.85 -2.40 3.20
N PHE A 139 1.64 -2.20 2.69
CA PHE A 139 0.42 -2.24 3.50
C PHE A 139 0.19 -3.63 4.12
N LEU A 140 0.30 -4.68 3.32
CA LEU A 140 0.13 -6.07 3.76
C LEU A 140 1.25 -6.52 4.72
N LEU A 141 2.48 -6.05 4.50
CA LEU A 141 3.60 -6.26 5.42
C LEU A 141 3.31 -5.59 6.77
N ALA A 142 2.86 -4.33 6.78
CA ALA A 142 2.50 -3.64 8.02
C ALA A 142 1.34 -4.36 8.74
N ALA A 143 0.35 -4.86 7.99
CA ALA A 143 -0.74 -5.67 8.54
C ALA A 143 -0.22 -6.99 9.13
N LEU A 144 0.68 -7.69 8.43
CA LEU A 144 1.31 -8.92 8.88
C LEU A 144 2.07 -8.68 10.18
N LEU A 145 2.92 -7.65 10.26
CA LEU A 145 3.65 -7.30 11.47
C LEU A 145 2.70 -7.01 12.63
N LEU A 146 1.61 -6.26 12.39
CA LEU A 146 0.61 -5.97 13.42
C LEU A 146 -0.10 -7.23 13.96
N ILE A 147 -0.29 -8.24 13.10
CA ILE A 147 -0.84 -9.55 13.50
C ILE A 147 0.19 -10.33 14.30
N LEU A 148 1.44 -10.43 13.82
CA LEU A 148 2.50 -11.21 14.45
C LEU A 148 2.90 -10.67 15.83
N TYR A 149 2.96 -9.34 15.98
CA TYR A 149 3.21 -8.69 17.27
C TYR A 149 1.94 -8.55 18.12
N GLY A 150 0.79 -9.01 17.64
CA GLY A 150 -0.43 -9.08 18.42
C GLY A 150 -0.49 -10.35 19.26
N GLU A 151 -0.77 -10.22 20.56
CA GLU A 151 -1.01 -11.38 21.46
C GLU A 151 -2.27 -12.20 21.06
N LYS A 152 -3.05 -11.73 20.08
CA LYS A 152 -4.31 -12.38 19.66
C LYS A 152 -4.05 -13.52 18.68
N THR A 153 -3.90 -14.73 19.21
CA THR A 153 -3.73 -15.99 18.46
C THR A 153 -4.81 -16.22 17.38
N ARG A 154 -6.02 -15.64 17.53
CA ARG A 154 -7.09 -15.76 16.54
C ARG A 154 -6.79 -15.03 15.22
N LEU A 155 -6.08 -13.89 15.25
CA LEU A 155 -5.75 -13.13 14.03
C LEU A 155 -4.69 -13.81 13.17
N ILE A 156 -3.87 -14.69 13.75
CA ILE A 156 -2.89 -15.50 13.00
C ILE A 156 -3.60 -16.36 11.93
N ARG A 157 -4.86 -16.75 12.16
CA ARG A 157 -5.66 -17.48 11.16
C ARG A 157 -5.94 -16.67 9.89
N ALA A 158 -5.77 -15.35 9.90
CA ALA A 158 -5.90 -14.49 8.73
C ALA A 158 -4.60 -14.40 7.91
N VAL A 159 -3.46 -14.89 8.41
CA VAL A 159 -2.17 -14.85 7.69
C VAL A 159 -2.23 -15.54 6.33
N PRO A 160 -2.81 -16.74 6.17
CA PRO A 160 -2.94 -17.36 4.84
C PRO A 160 -3.72 -16.49 3.86
N LEU A 161 -4.79 -15.82 4.33
CA LEU A 161 -5.57 -14.90 3.50
C LEU A 161 -4.74 -13.69 3.09
N LEU A 162 -3.91 -13.14 3.98
CA LEU A 162 -2.99 -12.06 3.62
C LEU A 162 -2.05 -12.47 2.48
N PHE A 163 -1.50 -13.68 2.52
CA PHE A 163 -0.62 -14.17 1.44
C PHE A 163 -1.37 -14.40 0.13
N VAL A 164 -2.65 -14.78 0.17
CA VAL A 164 -3.49 -14.85 -1.04
C VAL A 164 -3.73 -13.46 -1.63
N LEU A 165 -3.77 -12.41 -0.80
CA LEU A 165 -3.88 -11.02 -1.26
C LEU A 165 -2.52 -10.41 -1.65
N TRP A 166 -1.41 -11.09 -1.37
CA TRP A 166 -0.04 -10.59 -1.53
C TRP A 166 0.65 -11.17 -2.77
N ILE A 167 -0.11 -11.41 -3.83
CA ILE A 167 0.36 -11.88 -5.13
C ILE A 167 -0.08 -10.94 -6.24
#